data_AF-A0A1B6JXM7-F1
#
_entry.id   AF-A0A1B6JXM7-F1
#
_cell.length_a   1.000
_cell.length_b   1.000
_cell.length_c   1.000
_cell.angle_alpha   90.00
_cell.angle_beta   90.00
_cell.angle_gamma   90.00
#
_symmetry.space_group_name_H-M   'P 1'
#
loop_
_entity.id
_entity.type
_entity.pdbx_description
1 polymer ?
#
loop_
_entity_poly.entity_id
_entity_poly.type
_entity_poly.pdbx_seq_one_letter_code
_entity_poly.pdbx_strand_id
1 'polypeptide(L)'
;EIRTVLTRLYDLPLQRSSVLNFETSLLYCARNLPQQQFITPPPFERYIDSKLPLVTKHLIENCTLVSDLLKLKMGRRKRYLYSLVKPSSREAMVGFHMITSNLSQLLSTLDKIRRKPKKFICLNDNMDASRPEDNQLIQAVLIDFFHSLFPKPSQFELPADYRNRYLYYNDFIVWQSKKKRLSRLLYATIAIAVVFTFGCLFHNECHKLKTRVRKRVHKIISRIKSSRRKLPTKL
;
A
#
# COMPACT_ATOMS: atom_id res chain seq x y z
N GLU A 1 6.04 20.23 -1.72
CA GLU A 1 4.93 20.49 -2.67
C GLU A 1 4.69 22.00 -2.83
N ILE A 2 4.41 22.47 -4.04
CA ILE A 2 4.41 23.91 -4.40
C ILE A 2 3.13 24.63 -3.98
N ARG A 3 1.95 24.01 -4.13
CA ARG A 3 0.67 24.61 -3.77
C ARG A 3 0.62 24.97 -2.29
N THR A 4 1.23 24.18 -1.41
CA THR A 4 1.37 24.49 0.01
C THR A 4 2.11 25.80 0.25
N VAL A 5 3.15 26.09 -0.54
CA VAL A 5 3.82 27.39 -0.50
C VAL A 5 2.92 28.49 -1.07
N LEU A 6 2.30 28.25 -2.23
CA LEU A 6 1.42 29.21 -2.89
C LEU A 6 0.25 29.67 -2.02
N THR A 7 -0.39 28.76 -1.30
CA THR A 7 -1.50 29.09 -0.37
C THR A 7 -1.09 30.03 0.77
N ARG A 8 0.21 30.20 1.03
CA ARG A 8 0.75 31.17 2.00
C ARG A 8 1.25 32.45 1.34
N LEU A 9 1.58 32.41 0.05
CA LEU A 9 2.05 33.56 -0.72
C LEU A 9 0.89 34.41 -1.25
N TYR A 10 -0.18 33.75 -1.71
CA TYR A 10 -1.33 34.36 -2.36
C TYR A 10 -2.61 34.15 -1.54
N ASP A 11 -3.62 34.98 -1.82
CA ASP A 11 -4.93 34.84 -1.21
C ASP A 11 -5.71 33.65 -1.78
N LEU A 12 -6.64 33.14 -0.98
CA LEU A 12 -7.52 32.04 -1.38
C LEU A 12 -8.85 32.60 -1.90
N PRO A 13 -9.47 32.01 -2.94
CA PRO A 13 -9.03 30.79 -3.65
C PRO A 13 -7.82 31.03 -4.56
N LEU A 14 -6.93 30.04 -4.65
CA LEU A 14 -5.76 30.14 -5.54
C LEU A 14 -6.20 30.23 -7.00
N GLN A 15 -5.78 31.30 -7.67
CA GLN A 15 -6.01 31.49 -9.09
C GLN A 15 -4.97 30.72 -9.92
N ARG A 16 -5.40 30.17 -11.06
CA ARG A 16 -4.51 29.47 -11.99
C ARG A 16 -3.36 30.36 -12.48
N SER A 17 -3.62 31.63 -12.71
CA SER A 17 -2.61 32.63 -13.12
C SER A 17 -1.47 32.75 -12.09
N SER A 18 -1.79 32.78 -10.79
CA SER A 18 -0.80 32.87 -9.72
C SER A 18 0.10 31.64 -9.68
N VAL A 19 -0.45 30.45 -9.91
CA VAL A 19 0.30 29.20 -10.00
C VAL A 19 1.27 29.25 -11.19
N LEU A 20 0.77 29.57 -12.39
CA LEU A 20 1.57 29.61 -13.61
C LEU A 20 2.69 30.66 -13.55
N ASN A 21 2.42 31.84 -12.98
CA ASN A 21 3.43 32.88 -12.83
C ASN A 21 4.57 32.44 -11.91
N PHE A 22 4.22 31.74 -10.83
CA PHE A 22 5.22 31.21 -9.89
C PHE A 22 6.06 30.09 -10.53
N GLU A 23 5.42 29.16 -11.26
CA GLU A 23 6.12 28.11 -12.01
C GLU A 23 7.06 28.69 -13.07
N THR A 24 6.60 29.69 -13.82
CA THR A 24 7.39 30.38 -14.84
C THR A 24 8.61 31.07 -14.22
N SER A 25 8.44 31.70 -13.06
CA SER A 25 9.53 32.34 -12.32
C SER A 25 10.59 31.31 -11.88
N LEU A 26 10.15 30.15 -11.38
CA LEU A 26 11.07 29.05 -11.02
C LEU A 26 11.82 28.50 -12.23
N LEU A 27 11.12 28.29 -13.36
CA LEU A 27 11.73 27.82 -14.60
C LEU A 27 12.75 28.81 -15.16
N TYR A 28 12.41 30.10 -15.14
CA TYR A 28 13.32 31.16 -15.56
C TYR A 28 14.59 31.19 -14.71
N CYS A 29 14.45 31.15 -13.38
CA CYS A 29 15.60 31.11 -12.48
C CYS A 29 16.46 29.86 -12.69
N ALA A 30 15.83 28.69 -12.86
CA ALA A 30 16.57 27.44 -13.04
C ALA A 30 17.38 27.40 -14.34
N ARG A 31 16.91 28.04 -15.41
CA ARG A 31 17.64 28.13 -16.69
C ARG A 31 18.85 29.05 -16.63
N ASN A 32 18.79 30.09 -15.79
CA ASN A 32 19.84 31.11 -15.70
C ASN A 32 20.92 30.78 -14.66
N LEU A 33 20.77 29.67 -13.92
CA LEU A 33 21.77 29.20 -12.97
C LEU A 33 22.74 28.23 -13.68
N PRO A 34 24.07 28.39 -13.48
CA PRO A 34 25.04 27.42 -13.99
C PRO A 34 24.73 26.03 -13.44
N GLN A 35 24.92 25.01 -14.30
CA GLN A 35 24.40 23.65 -14.16
C GLN A 35 24.25 23.19 -12.71
N GLN A 36 22.99 23.00 -12.29
CA GLN A 36 22.67 22.23 -11.11
C GLN A 36 23.27 20.84 -11.29
N GLN A 37 24.13 20.42 -10.36
CA GLN A 37 24.57 19.03 -10.25
C GLN A 37 23.36 18.11 -10.43
N PHE A 38 23.52 16.99 -11.15
CA PHE A 38 22.47 15.99 -11.35
C PHE A 38 22.07 15.37 -10.01
N ILE A 39 21.20 16.06 -9.27
CA ILE A 39 20.65 15.58 -8.01
C ILE A 39 19.43 14.73 -8.37
N THR A 40 19.50 13.44 -8.06
CA THR A 40 18.35 12.55 -8.19
C THR A 40 17.34 12.90 -7.08
N PRO A 41 16.07 13.16 -7.41
CA PRO A 41 15.05 13.40 -6.40
C PRO A 41 14.91 12.16 -5.50
N PRO A 42 14.63 12.33 -4.20
CA PRO A 42 14.33 11.21 -3.33
C PRO A 42 13.15 10.40 -3.88
N PRO A 43 13.11 9.08 -3.63
CA PRO A 43 11.99 8.26 -4.04
C PRO A 43 10.70 8.80 -3.41
N PHE A 44 9.60 8.78 -4.17
CA PHE A 44 8.26 9.25 -3.77
C PHE A 44 8.08 10.77 -3.62
N GLU A 45 9.12 11.59 -3.86
CA GLU A 45 9.00 13.06 -3.75
C GLU A 45 8.67 13.77 -5.08
N ARG A 46 8.83 13.09 -6.22
CA ARG A 46 8.59 13.67 -7.54
C ARG A 46 7.31 13.14 -8.17
N TYR A 47 6.45 14.06 -8.63
CA TYR A 47 5.29 13.71 -9.45
C TYR A 47 5.73 13.15 -10.81
N ILE A 48 5.03 12.11 -11.26
CA ILE A 48 5.33 11.37 -12.50
C ILE A 48 5.34 12.31 -13.73
N ASP A 49 4.52 13.36 -13.71
CA ASP A 49 4.32 14.33 -14.78
C ASP A 49 4.95 15.71 -14.51
N SER A 50 5.81 15.84 -13.50
CA SER A 50 6.38 17.14 -13.13
C SER A 50 7.37 17.67 -14.18
N LYS A 51 6.97 18.76 -14.85
CA LYS A 51 7.80 19.56 -15.77
C LYS A 51 8.72 20.55 -15.06
N LEU A 52 8.60 20.66 -13.74
CA LEU A 52 9.38 21.61 -12.95
C LEU A 52 10.79 21.06 -12.68
N PRO A 53 11.80 21.95 -12.62
CA PRO A 53 13.14 21.57 -12.23
C PRO A 53 13.15 21.15 -10.75
N LEU A 54 14.20 20.46 -10.34
CA LEU A 54 14.38 20.17 -8.91
C LEU A 54 14.58 21.49 -8.16
N VAL A 55 13.64 21.81 -7.27
CA VAL A 55 13.70 23.04 -6.48
C VAL A 55 14.61 22.83 -5.29
N THR A 56 15.87 23.25 -5.44
CA THR A 56 16.88 23.19 -4.37
C THR A 56 16.93 24.49 -3.56
N LYS A 57 17.52 24.43 -2.36
CA LYS A 57 17.79 25.64 -1.56
C LYS A 57 18.64 26.65 -2.36
N HIS A 58 19.66 26.17 -3.08
CA HIS A 58 20.53 26.99 -3.93
C HIS A 58 19.76 27.71 -5.04
N LEU A 59 18.79 27.04 -5.69
CA LEU A 59 17.92 27.68 -6.68
C LEU A 59 17.14 28.86 -6.06
N ILE A 60 16.55 28.64 -4.90
CA ILE A 60 15.73 29.65 -4.24
C ILE A 60 16.57 30.83 -3.74
N GLU A 61 17.76 30.58 -3.18
CA GLU A 61 18.64 31.65 -2.68
C GLU A 61 19.15 32.59 -3.78
N ASN A 62 19.34 32.07 -5.00
CA ASN A 62 19.79 32.86 -6.15
C ASN A 62 18.65 33.39 -7.04
N CYS A 63 17.41 33.01 -6.75
CA CYS A 63 16.23 33.47 -7.49
C CYS A 63 15.55 34.62 -6.75
N THR A 64 15.98 35.86 -7.01
CA THR A 64 15.47 37.08 -6.33
C THR A 64 13.95 37.20 -6.40
N LEU A 65 13.36 36.95 -7.58
CA LEU A 65 11.91 36.97 -7.82
C LEU A 65 11.12 36.13 -6.83
N VAL A 66 11.64 34.95 -6.48
CA VAL A 66 10.97 34.00 -5.58
C VAL A 66 11.42 34.22 -4.14
N SER A 67 12.72 34.47 -3.90
CA SER A 67 13.26 34.66 -2.55
C SER A 67 12.66 35.87 -1.85
N ASP A 68 12.45 36.97 -2.58
CA ASP A 68 11.96 38.21 -1.99
C ASP A 68 10.47 38.10 -1.67
N LEU A 69 9.70 37.45 -2.53
CA LEU A 69 8.29 37.12 -2.25
C LEU A 69 8.17 36.22 -1.01
N LEU A 70 9.04 35.20 -0.88
CA LEU A 70 9.08 34.33 0.29
C LEU A 70 9.47 35.08 1.56
N LYS A 71 10.49 35.95 1.51
CA LYS A 71 10.89 36.77 2.67
C LYS A 71 9.76 37.70 3.09
N LEU A 72 9.08 38.34 2.14
CA LEU A 72 7.97 39.25 2.41
C LEU A 72 6.80 38.57 3.12
N LYS A 73 6.37 37.40 2.63
CA LYS A 73 5.17 36.70 3.14
C LYS A 73 5.47 35.71 4.28
N MET A 74 6.66 35.12 4.30
CA MET A 74 7.04 34.00 5.19
C MET A 74 8.32 34.26 6.01
N GLY A 75 8.96 35.42 5.89
CA GLY A 75 10.20 35.72 6.61
C GLY A 75 10.04 35.90 8.12
N ARG A 76 8.81 36.14 8.60
CA ARG A 76 8.53 36.28 10.04
C ARG A 76 8.36 34.92 10.70
N ARG A 77 9.18 34.64 11.72
CA ARG A 77 9.08 33.42 12.54
C ARG A 77 8.65 33.77 13.96
N LYS A 78 7.89 32.88 14.58
CA LYS A 78 7.55 33.00 16.01
C LYS A 78 8.81 32.77 16.84
N ARG A 79 8.98 33.57 17.91
CA ARG A 79 10.11 33.43 18.85
C ARG A 79 10.11 32.08 19.57
N TYR A 80 8.93 31.59 19.94
CA TYR A 80 8.76 30.34 20.67
C TYR A 80 8.26 29.21 19.77
N LEU A 81 8.83 28.02 19.96
CA LEU A 81 8.48 26.81 19.22
C LEU A 81 7.08 26.29 19.59
N TYR A 82 6.70 26.43 20.86
CA TYR A 82 5.42 25.98 21.39
C TYR A 82 4.60 27.16 21.93
N SER A 83 3.28 27.00 21.89
CA SER A 83 2.34 27.90 22.53
C SER A 83 1.42 27.08 23.43
N LEU A 84 1.26 27.50 24.68
CA LEU A 84 0.27 26.92 25.57
C LEU A 84 -1.12 27.23 25.03
N VAL A 85 -1.92 26.20 24.83
CA VAL A 85 -3.27 26.35 24.29
C VAL A 85 -4.26 26.19 25.41
N LYS A 86 -5.08 27.24 25.59
CA LYS A 86 -6.11 27.27 26.62
C LYS A 86 -7.16 26.17 26.33
N PRO A 87 -7.74 25.54 27.37
CA PRO A 87 -8.76 24.50 27.18
C PRO A 87 -9.93 24.95 26.29
N SER A 88 -10.38 26.20 26.43
CA SER A 88 -11.43 26.82 25.61
C SER A 88 -11.06 27.01 24.14
N SER A 89 -9.78 26.83 23.77
CA SER A 89 -9.28 26.94 22.40
C SER A 89 -8.93 25.59 21.77
N ARG A 90 -9.23 24.46 22.44
CA ARG A 90 -8.96 23.11 21.93
C ARG A 90 -9.76 22.80 20.67
N GLU A 91 -11.02 23.22 20.61
CA GLU A 91 -11.85 23.08 19.41
C GLU A 91 -11.23 23.77 18.20
N ALA A 92 -10.60 24.93 18.40
CA ALA A 92 -9.89 25.64 17.35
C ALA A 92 -8.64 24.91 16.84
N MET A 93 -8.16 23.85 17.51
CA MET A 93 -7.06 22.98 17.06
C MET A 93 -7.52 21.84 16.15
N VAL A 94 -8.82 21.55 16.11
CA VAL A 94 -9.41 20.50 15.28
C VAL A 94 -10.08 21.17 14.07
N GLY A 95 -9.80 20.67 12.87
CA GLY A 95 -10.46 21.07 11.64
C GLY A 95 -11.34 19.94 11.14
N PHE A 96 -12.66 20.10 11.22
CA PHE A 96 -13.62 19.18 10.60
C PHE A 96 -13.98 19.71 9.21
N HIS A 97 -13.78 18.87 8.19
CA HIS A 97 -14.06 19.21 6.81
C HIS A 97 -14.88 18.08 6.16
N MET A 98 -16.03 18.43 5.60
CA MET A 98 -16.83 17.50 4.81
C MET A 98 -16.36 17.56 3.35
N ILE A 99 -16.06 16.40 2.79
CA ILE A 99 -15.66 16.25 1.40
C ILE A 99 -16.91 15.95 0.58
N THR A 100 -17.18 16.79 -0.42
CA THR A 100 -18.33 16.65 -1.32
C THR A 100 -17.86 16.21 -2.71
N SER A 101 -18.78 15.73 -3.55
CA SER A 101 -18.52 15.38 -4.97
C SER A 101 -18.26 16.58 -5.89
N ASN A 102 -17.82 17.72 -5.34
CA ASN A 102 -17.50 18.93 -6.10
C ASN A 102 -15.99 19.24 -6.00
N LEU A 103 -15.29 19.06 -7.11
CA LEU A 103 -13.85 19.27 -7.19
C LEU A 103 -13.42 20.68 -6.77
N SER A 104 -14.13 21.72 -7.17
CA SER A 104 -13.79 23.11 -6.83
C SER A 104 -13.91 23.37 -5.33
N GLN A 105 -14.95 22.81 -4.69
CA GLN A 105 -15.15 22.91 -3.24
C GLN A 105 -14.07 22.14 -2.47
N LEU A 106 -13.71 20.94 -2.96
CA LEU A 106 -12.61 20.16 -2.41
C LEU A 106 -11.30 20.94 -2.46
N LEU A 107 -10.91 21.45 -3.64
CA LEU A 107 -9.65 22.19 -3.80
C LEU A 107 -9.58 23.42 -2.88
N SER A 108 -10.68 24.17 -2.77
CA SER A 108 -10.78 25.30 -1.83
C SER A 108 -10.61 24.86 -0.38
N THR A 109 -11.16 23.71 -0.01
CA THR A 109 -11.04 23.14 1.34
C THR A 109 -9.61 22.69 1.63
N LEU A 110 -8.99 21.95 0.71
CA LEU A 110 -7.60 21.51 0.83
C LEU A 110 -6.63 22.70 0.90
N ASP A 111 -6.86 23.76 0.13
CA ASP A 111 -6.03 24.96 0.17
C ASP A 111 -6.16 25.73 1.48
N LYS A 112 -7.36 25.77 2.08
CA LYS A 112 -7.55 26.32 3.44
C LYS A 112 -6.74 25.53 4.47
N ILE A 113 -6.73 24.20 4.36
CA ILE A 113 -5.95 23.31 5.23
C ILE A 113 -4.44 23.59 5.07
N ARG A 114 -3.93 23.68 3.83
CA ARG A 114 -2.52 24.02 3.55
C ARG A 114 -2.10 25.38 4.13
N ARG A 115 -2.95 26.40 3.98
CA ARG A 115 -2.67 27.75 4.47
C ARG A 115 -2.53 27.79 5.98
N LYS A 116 -3.45 27.16 6.70
CA LYS A 116 -3.49 27.16 8.17
C LYS A 116 -3.71 25.75 8.71
N PRO A 117 -2.67 24.91 8.72
CA PRO A 117 -2.79 23.53 9.17
C PRO A 117 -3.18 23.49 10.64
N LYS A 118 -4.19 22.68 10.93
CA LYS A 118 -4.67 22.39 12.28
C LYS A 118 -3.89 21.20 12.85
N LYS A 119 -3.91 21.05 14.17
CA LYS A 119 -3.21 19.92 14.83
C LYS A 119 -3.90 18.61 14.49
N PHE A 120 -5.23 18.62 14.48
CA PHE A 120 -6.06 17.49 14.09
C PHE A 120 -6.93 17.94 12.92
N ILE A 121 -6.94 17.14 11.85
CA ILE A 121 -7.75 17.38 10.66
C ILE A 121 -8.58 16.13 10.44
N CYS A 122 -9.89 16.28 10.50
CA CYS A 122 -10.86 15.22 10.25
C CYS A 122 -11.52 15.50 8.90
N LEU A 123 -11.27 14.63 7.93
CA LEU A 123 -11.95 14.66 6.64
C LEU A 123 -13.08 13.63 6.68
N ASN A 124 -14.32 14.11 6.58
CA ASN A 124 -15.49 13.23 6.48
C ASN A 124 -15.86 13.04 5.01
N ASP A 125 -16.01 11.80 4.58
CA ASP A 125 -16.52 11.48 3.25
C ASP A 125 -18.04 11.74 3.23
N ASN A 126 -18.45 12.76 2.48
CA ASN A 126 -19.84 13.13 2.26
C ASN A 126 -20.12 13.25 0.76
N MET A 127 -19.48 12.39 -0.03
CA MET A 127 -19.66 12.29 -1.47
C MET A 127 -21.01 11.67 -1.82
N ASP A 128 -21.59 12.13 -2.93
CA ASP A 128 -22.82 11.60 -3.50
C ASP A 128 -22.51 10.31 -4.27
N ALA A 129 -23.13 9.21 -3.84
CA ALA A 129 -22.96 7.89 -4.45
C ALA A 129 -23.42 7.84 -5.92
N SER A 130 -24.28 8.78 -6.35
CA SER A 130 -24.75 8.87 -7.73
C SER A 130 -23.70 9.41 -8.71
N ARG A 131 -22.56 9.92 -8.22
CA ARG A 131 -21.51 10.57 -9.02
C ARG A 131 -20.16 9.84 -8.96
N PRO A 132 -20.08 8.58 -9.39
CA PRO A 132 -18.87 7.76 -9.23
C PRO A 132 -17.64 8.33 -9.97
N GLU A 133 -17.84 8.94 -11.14
CA GLU A 133 -16.74 9.52 -11.93
C GLU A 133 -16.08 10.71 -11.22
N ASP A 134 -16.89 11.63 -10.68
CA ASP A 134 -16.39 12.75 -9.89
C ASP A 134 -15.70 12.27 -8.60
N ASN A 135 -16.28 11.27 -7.94
CA ASN A 135 -15.73 10.70 -6.71
C ASN A 135 -14.37 10.06 -6.95
N GLN A 136 -14.16 9.41 -8.10
CA GLN A 136 -12.87 8.84 -8.48
C GLN A 136 -11.81 9.94 -8.67
N LEU A 137 -12.16 11.04 -9.34
CA LEU A 137 -11.27 12.18 -9.50
C LEU A 137 -10.93 12.83 -8.14
N ILE A 138 -11.93 12.99 -7.28
CA ILE A 138 -11.77 13.53 -5.94
C ILE A 138 -10.86 12.65 -5.08
N GLN A 139 -11.02 11.33 -5.16
CA GLN A 139 -10.14 10.38 -4.47
C GLN A 139 -8.69 10.53 -4.94
N ALA A 140 -8.46 10.67 -6.25
CA ALA A 140 -7.11 10.90 -6.78
C ALA A 140 -6.49 12.20 -6.26
N VAL A 141 -7.26 13.29 -6.22
CA VAL A 141 -6.82 14.58 -5.66
C VAL A 141 -6.55 14.50 -4.15
N LEU A 142 -7.33 13.74 -3.40
CA LEU A 142 -7.09 13.50 -1.98
C LEU A 142 -5.80 12.71 -1.75
N ILE A 143 -5.55 11.67 -2.54
CA ILE A 143 -4.30 10.89 -2.48
C ILE A 143 -3.09 11.81 -2.74
N ASP A 144 -3.16 12.63 -3.79
CA ASP A 144 -2.13 13.63 -4.09
C ASP A 144 -1.91 14.61 -2.90
N PHE A 145 -3.00 15.09 -2.31
CA PHE A 145 -2.92 15.93 -1.11
C PHE A 145 -2.22 15.22 0.05
N PHE A 146 -2.53 13.96 0.34
CA PHE A 146 -1.87 13.23 1.41
C PHE A 146 -0.39 12.97 1.12
N HIS A 147 -0.04 12.55 -0.09
CA HIS A 147 1.37 12.39 -0.48
C HIS A 147 2.14 13.72 -0.38
N SER A 148 1.49 14.87 -0.61
CA SER A 148 2.13 16.18 -0.45
C SER A 148 2.50 16.53 1.00
N LEU A 149 1.74 16.01 1.97
CA LEU A 149 1.95 16.25 3.40
C LEU A 149 2.80 15.15 4.06
N PHE A 150 2.63 13.92 3.58
CA PHE A 150 3.23 12.70 4.09
C PHE A 150 3.87 11.92 2.93
N PRO A 151 4.99 12.42 2.37
CA PRO A 151 5.62 11.80 1.20
C PRO A 151 6.23 10.44 1.50
N LYS A 152 6.59 10.19 2.76
CA LYS A 152 7.05 8.89 3.22
C LYS A 152 5.85 8.06 3.69
N PRO A 153 5.57 6.91 3.05
CA PRO A 153 4.48 6.05 3.48
C PRO A 153 4.73 5.53 4.89
N SER A 154 3.64 5.38 5.64
CA SER A 154 3.66 4.73 6.95
C SER A 154 4.04 3.26 6.84
N GLN A 155 4.63 2.69 7.89
CA GLN A 155 4.89 1.24 7.97
C GLN A 155 3.61 0.39 7.93
N PHE A 156 2.46 1.00 8.19
CA PHE A 156 1.15 0.35 8.14
C PHE A 156 0.46 0.48 6.77
N GLU A 157 1.04 1.26 5.85
CA GLU A 157 0.53 1.35 4.49
C GLU A 157 0.96 0.14 3.67
N LEU A 158 0.09 -0.27 2.75
CA LEU A 158 0.41 -1.30 1.78
C LEU A 158 1.39 -0.73 0.73
N PRO A 159 2.27 -1.57 0.15
CA PRO A 159 3.06 -1.16 -1.00
C PRO A 159 2.17 -0.69 -2.15
N ALA A 160 2.67 0.18 -3.03
CA ALA A 160 1.87 0.82 -4.08
C ALA A 160 1.12 -0.17 -5.01
N ASP A 161 1.68 -1.36 -5.22
CA ASP A 161 1.09 -2.41 -6.06
C ASP A 161 -0.02 -3.21 -5.35
N TYR A 162 -0.17 -3.02 -4.04
CA TYR A 162 -1.12 -3.73 -3.21
C TYR A 162 -2.26 -2.81 -2.79
N ARG A 163 -3.48 -3.30 -2.98
CA ARG A 163 -4.68 -2.67 -2.46
C ARG A 163 -5.30 -3.57 -1.40
N ASN A 164 -5.89 -2.94 -0.39
CA ASN A 164 -6.68 -3.69 0.57
C ASN A 164 -7.92 -4.26 -0.16
N ARG A 165 -7.94 -5.57 -0.33
CA ARG A 165 -9.02 -6.28 -1.02
C ARG A 165 -10.28 -6.42 -0.17
N TYR A 166 -10.16 -6.30 1.15
CA TYR A 166 -11.25 -6.55 2.09
C TYR A 166 -11.47 -5.32 2.94
N LEU A 167 -12.69 -4.78 2.92
CA LEU A 167 -13.05 -3.68 3.80
C LEU A 167 -13.06 -4.16 5.27
N TYR A 168 -13.60 -5.36 5.51
CA TYR A 168 -13.73 -5.93 6.85
C TYR A 168 -12.79 -7.12 7.08
N TYR A 169 -12.29 -7.23 8.32
CA TYR A 169 -11.44 -8.35 8.74
C TYR A 169 -12.14 -9.71 8.59
N ASN A 170 -13.45 -9.77 8.84
CA ASN A 170 -14.21 -11.01 8.72
C ASN A 170 -14.21 -11.55 7.28
N ASP A 171 -14.34 -10.67 6.28
CA ASP A 171 -14.31 -11.07 4.86
C ASP A 171 -12.96 -11.67 4.47
N PHE A 172 -11.87 -11.08 4.99
CA PHE A 172 -10.53 -11.60 4.83
C PHE A 172 -10.38 -13.01 5.41
N ILE A 173 -10.88 -13.25 6.63
CA ILE A 173 -10.81 -14.57 7.28
C ILE A 173 -11.65 -15.61 6.52
N VAL A 174 -12.85 -15.25 6.08
CA VAL A 174 -13.69 -16.13 5.25
C VAL A 174 -12.97 -16.49 3.96
N TRP A 175 -12.37 -15.52 3.27
CA TRP A 175 -11.58 -15.81 2.08
C TRP A 175 -10.37 -16.70 2.38
N GLN A 176 -9.64 -16.42 3.46
CA GLN A 176 -8.45 -17.18 3.84
C GLN A 176 -8.80 -18.65 4.14
N SER A 177 -9.92 -18.89 4.83
CA SER A 177 -10.40 -20.25 5.13
C SER A 177 -10.80 -21.02 3.86
N LYS A 178 -11.48 -20.37 2.92
CA LYS A 178 -11.82 -20.95 1.61
C LYS A 178 -10.57 -21.31 0.82
N LYS A 179 -9.57 -20.40 0.76
CA LYS A 179 -8.29 -20.65 0.08
C LYS A 179 -7.53 -21.81 0.71
N LYS A 180 -7.44 -21.87 2.05
CA LYS A 180 -6.82 -22.99 2.78
C LYS A 180 -7.55 -24.32 2.53
N ARG A 181 -8.88 -24.32 2.51
CA ARG A 181 -9.68 -25.52 2.19
C ARG A 181 -9.40 -26.01 0.77
N LEU A 182 -9.43 -25.12 -0.22
CA LEU A 182 -9.13 -25.46 -1.61
C LEU A 182 -7.70 -26.01 -1.78
N SER A 183 -6.72 -25.35 -1.17
CA SER A 183 -5.33 -25.80 -1.19
C SER A 183 -5.15 -27.19 -0.56
N ARG A 184 -5.80 -27.47 0.58
CA ARG A 184 -5.79 -28.81 1.18
C ARG A 184 -6.42 -29.87 0.29
N LEU A 185 -7.54 -29.55 -0.38
CA LEU A 185 -8.17 -30.46 -1.34
C LEU A 185 -7.24 -30.75 -2.52
N LEU A 186 -6.57 -29.72 -3.06
CA LEU A 186 -5.59 -29.86 -4.14
C LEU A 186 -4.39 -30.74 -3.73
N TYR A 187 -3.82 -30.51 -2.54
CA TYR A 187 -2.71 -31.34 -2.06
C TYR A 187 -3.14 -32.80 -1.81
N ALA A 188 -4.36 -33.02 -1.32
CA ALA A 188 -4.89 -34.37 -1.14
C ALA A 188 -5.09 -35.09 -2.47
N THR A 189 -5.63 -34.42 -3.51
CA THR A 189 -5.80 -35.03 -4.84
C THR A 189 -4.46 -35.34 -5.50
N ILE A 190 -3.47 -34.45 -5.39
CA ILE A 190 -2.10 -34.71 -5.87
C ILE A 190 -1.49 -35.90 -5.13
N ALA A 191 -1.61 -35.97 -3.80
CA ALA A 191 -1.09 -37.09 -3.02
C ALA A 191 -1.73 -38.43 -3.41
N ILE A 192 -3.05 -38.46 -3.62
CA ILE A 192 -3.77 -39.65 -4.08
C ILE A 192 -3.28 -40.06 -5.48
N ALA A 193 -3.13 -39.10 -6.40
CA ALA A 193 -2.62 -39.38 -7.74
C ALA A 193 -1.20 -39.96 -7.70
N VAL A 194 -0.33 -39.43 -6.85
CA VAL A 194 1.04 -39.95 -6.65
C VAL A 194 1.01 -41.36 -6.07
N VAL A 195 0.22 -41.62 -5.02
CA VAL A 195 0.10 -42.97 -4.45
C VAL A 195 -0.44 -43.96 -5.47
N PHE A 196 -1.42 -43.54 -6.28
CA PHE A 196 -1.98 -44.34 -7.36
C PHE A 196 -0.95 -44.67 -8.43
N THR A 197 -0.18 -43.69 -8.91
CA THR A 197 0.88 -43.93 -9.91
C THR A 197 1.97 -44.84 -9.36
N PHE A 198 2.43 -44.65 -8.12
CA PHE A 198 3.34 -45.59 -7.46
C PHE A 198 2.73 -46.99 -7.34
N GLY A 199 1.47 -47.10 -6.94
CA GLY A 199 0.75 -48.37 -6.85
C GLY A 199 0.68 -49.12 -8.18
N CYS A 200 0.42 -48.41 -9.28
CA CYS A 200 0.41 -48.98 -10.63
C CYS A 200 1.81 -49.42 -11.08
N LEU A 201 2.84 -48.60 -10.87
CA LEU A 201 4.21 -48.91 -11.26
C LEU A 201 4.76 -50.14 -10.53
N PHE A 202 4.47 -50.27 -9.24
CA PHE A 202 4.96 -51.37 -8.40
C PHE A 202 3.98 -52.53 -8.27
N HIS A 203 2.84 -52.50 -8.99
CA HIS A 203 1.81 -53.54 -8.91
C HIS A 203 2.37 -54.94 -9.16
N ASN A 204 3.17 -55.08 -10.22
CA ASN A 204 3.75 -56.36 -10.63
C ASN A 204 4.77 -56.88 -9.60
N GLU A 205 5.60 -56.01 -9.05
CA GLU A 205 6.60 -56.38 -8.04
C GLU A 205 5.94 -56.75 -6.70
N CYS A 206 4.90 -56.01 -6.30
CA CYS A 206 4.08 -56.35 -5.14
C CYS A 206 3.34 -57.68 -5.32
N HIS A 207 2.80 -57.97 -6.50
CA HIS A 207 2.15 -59.25 -6.80
C HIS A 207 3.14 -60.43 -6.75
N LYS A 208 4.34 -60.27 -7.34
CA LYS A 208 5.43 -61.25 -7.26
C LYS A 208 5.86 -61.48 -5.80
N LEU A 209 5.97 -60.43 -4.99
CA LEU A 209 6.31 -60.56 -3.58
C LEU A 209 5.22 -61.28 -2.78
N LYS A 210 3.95 -60.92 -2.99
CA LYS A 210 2.80 -61.53 -2.32
C LYS A 210 2.65 -63.02 -2.65
N THR A 211 2.88 -63.41 -3.91
CA THR A 211 2.90 -64.82 -4.32
C THR A 211 4.09 -65.58 -3.73
N ARG A 212 5.29 -64.97 -3.65
CA ARG A 212 6.46 -65.57 -2.98
C ARG A 212 6.21 -65.80 -1.48
N VAL A 213 5.62 -64.83 -0.77
CA VAL A 213 5.27 -64.95 0.65
C VAL A 213 4.22 -66.04 0.88
N ARG A 214 3.13 -66.06 0.08
CA ARG A 214 2.12 -67.13 0.16
C ARG A 214 2.71 -68.52 -0.03
N LYS A 215 3.59 -68.69 -1.03
CA LYS A 215 4.29 -69.97 -1.26
C LYS A 215 5.17 -70.37 -0.08
N ARG A 216 5.89 -69.44 0.55
CA ARG A 216 6.69 -69.70 1.77
C ARG A 216 5.82 -70.11 2.96
N VAL A 217 4.73 -69.38 3.21
CA VAL A 217 3.80 -69.69 4.31
C VAL A 217 3.15 -71.07 4.10
N HIS A 218 2.68 -71.36 2.89
CA HIS A 218 2.12 -72.68 2.57
C HIS A 218 3.14 -73.80 2.79
N LYS A 219 4.40 -73.60 2.39
CA LYS A 219 5.50 -74.56 2.61
C LYS A 219 5.81 -74.79 4.09
N ILE A 220 5.71 -73.75 4.92
CA ILE A 220 5.89 -73.87 6.37
C ILE A 220 4.73 -74.66 6.99
N ILE A 221 3.49 -74.32 6.63
CA ILE A 221 2.28 -75.01 7.13
C ILE A 221 2.27 -76.49 6.72
N SER A 222 2.67 -76.82 5.48
CA SER A 222 2.75 -78.21 5.02
C SER A 222 3.83 -79.02 5.74
N ARG A 223 4.99 -78.40 6.05
CA ARG A 223 6.03 -79.02 6.88
C ARG A 223 5.55 -79.30 8.30
N ILE A 224 4.82 -78.37 8.93
CA ILE A 224 4.24 -78.56 10.27
C ILE A 224 3.23 -79.72 10.28
N LYS A 225 2.35 -79.80 9.26
CA LYS A 225 1.39 -80.91 9.13
C LYS A 225 2.07 -82.27 8.91
N SER A 226 3.15 -82.31 8.13
CA SER A 226 3.97 -83.52 7.93
C SER A 226 4.62 -84.00 9.23
N SER A 227 5.17 -83.07 10.02
CA SER A 227 5.79 -83.39 11.31
C SER A 227 4.79 -83.92 12.35
N ARG A 228 3.54 -83.45 12.35
CA ARG A 228 2.47 -83.96 13.24
C ARG A 228 2.00 -85.38 12.89
N ARG A 229 2.11 -85.84 11.64
CA ARG A 229 1.76 -87.22 11.26
C ARG A 229 2.81 -88.27 11.64
N LYS A 230 4.01 -87.84 12.05
CA LYS A 230 5.12 -88.73 12.43
C LYS A 230 5.25 -88.94 13.95
N LEU A 231 4.31 -88.44 14.77
CA LEU A 231 4.28 -88.77 16.19
C LEU A 231 3.65 -90.17 16.35
N PRO A 232 4.38 -91.19 16.81
CA PRO A 232 3.79 -92.49 17.07
C PRO A 232 2.87 -92.40 18.28
N THR A 233 1.62 -92.84 18.13
CA THR A 233 0.75 -93.24 19.23
C THR A 233 1.42 -94.40 19.96
N LYS A 234 2.19 -94.08 21.01
CA LYS A 234 2.52 -95.04 22.06
C LYS A 234 1.50 -94.86 23.19
N LEU A 235 0.98 -96.03 23.59
CA LEU A 235 -0.08 -96.35 24.56
C LEU A 235 -0.36 -95.29 25.63
#